data_AF-A0ABD5KQN5-F1
#
_entry.id   AF-A0ABD5KQN5-F1
#
_cell.length_a   1.000
_cell.length_b   1.000
_cell.length_c   1.000
_cell.angle_alpha   90.00
_cell.angle_beta   90.00
_cell.angle_gamma   90.00
#
_symmetry.space_group_name_H-M   'P 1'
#
loop_
_entity.id
_entity.type
_entity.pdbx_description
1 polymer ?
#
loop_
_entity_poly.entity_id
_entity_poly.type
_entity_poly.pdbx_seq_one_letter_code
_entity_poly.pdbx_strand_id
1 'polypeptide(L)'
;MQSRHSNNPIILDVSHHQGIINWKEIKNTSVKGVYIKLTEGGTFVDPRSYENYIGAKNAGLRVGFYHYAHCTNSPEKEAAFFIAQLGQMKLDLPPCLDLEEDKKKSKEFVSRFAVSWLEHVHKTTGIKPIVYTNYHFAKTFFTTEISKYPLWVARYSANNRQGGMQHPGELSQWQRWAMFQYTDSGRVKGISTNVDINEMDCSFFKEVTTNLSMTNNTKGPFVYSKGDRGLGVKQIQQNLLTLGFSLPKFGADGSYGDELIAAVKKFQNQYGLFSDGITGADTLQRLVKEVNNLNNRV
;
A
#
# COMPACT_ATOMS: atom_id res chain seq x y z
N MET A 1 11.40 -18.11 -15.64
CA MET A 1 10.12 -17.67 -15.08
C MET A 1 9.17 -17.46 -16.26
N GLN A 2 7.90 -17.14 -16.03
CA GLN A 2 6.96 -16.93 -17.13
C GLN A 2 7.15 -15.57 -17.80
N SER A 3 6.80 -15.46 -19.09
CA SER A 3 6.73 -14.16 -19.78
C SER A 3 5.47 -13.39 -19.39
N ARG A 4 5.48 -12.08 -19.60
CA ARG A 4 4.28 -11.23 -19.51
C ARG A 4 3.18 -11.73 -20.45
N HIS A 5 1.94 -11.42 -20.12
CA HIS A 5 0.78 -11.82 -20.89
C HIS A 5 -0.35 -10.78 -20.74
N SER A 6 -1.04 -10.43 -21.82
CA SER A 6 -2.11 -9.41 -21.82
C SER A 6 -3.31 -9.72 -20.93
N ASN A 7 -3.43 -10.98 -20.47
CA ASN A 7 -4.47 -11.42 -19.54
C ASN A 7 -4.09 -11.18 -18.06
N ASN A 8 -2.84 -10.83 -17.79
CA ASN A 8 -2.40 -10.50 -16.45
C ASN A 8 -3.00 -9.15 -16.03
N PRO A 9 -3.60 -9.06 -14.84
CA PRO A 9 -4.07 -7.79 -14.31
C PRO A 9 -2.91 -6.81 -14.13
N ILE A 10 -3.16 -5.57 -14.55
CA ILE A 10 -2.26 -4.45 -14.32
C ILE A 10 -2.43 -3.95 -12.89
N ILE A 11 -1.33 -3.93 -12.15
CA ILE A 11 -1.23 -3.44 -10.78
C ILE A 11 -0.22 -2.30 -10.76
N LEU A 12 -0.57 -1.18 -10.15
CA LEU A 12 0.39 -0.10 -9.92
C LEU A 12 1.08 -0.28 -8.58
N ASP A 13 2.20 0.38 -8.38
CA ASP A 13 2.67 0.68 -7.03
C ASP A 13 3.05 2.14 -6.88
N VAL A 14 2.69 2.71 -5.72
CA VAL A 14 2.73 4.15 -5.47
C VAL A 14 3.19 4.46 -4.05
N SER A 15 3.75 5.65 -3.90
CA SER A 15 4.13 6.23 -2.61
C SER A 15 3.79 7.72 -2.60
N HIS A 16 4.27 8.44 -1.58
CA HIS A 16 4.21 9.90 -1.56
C HIS A 16 4.88 10.56 -2.78
N HIS A 17 5.77 9.89 -3.50
CA HIS A 17 6.43 10.43 -4.70
C HIS A 17 5.47 10.72 -5.86
N GLN A 18 4.31 10.05 -5.93
CA GLN A 18 3.30 10.35 -6.93
C GLN A 18 2.45 11.60 -6.60
N GLY A 19 2.62 12.18 -5.41
CA GLY A 19 1.83 13.33 -4.98
C GLY A 19 0.35 12.99 -4.83
N ILE A 20 -0.52 13.91 -5.26
CA ILE A 20 -1.98 13.71 -5.25
C ILE A 20 -2.38 12.93 -6.50
N ILE A 21 -3.05 11.80 -6.31
CA ILE A 21 -3.53 10.93 -7.38
C ILE A 21 -5.03 11.15 -7.60
N ASN A 22 -5.43 11.37 -8.86
CA ASN A 22 -6.83 11.41 -9.25
C ASN A 22 -7.39 10.00 -9.47
N TRP A 23 -7.80 9.36 -8.39
CA TRP A 23 -8.33 8.00 -8.39
C TRP A 23 -9.62 7.82 -9.22
N LYS A 24 -10.40 8.88 -9.44
CA LYS A 24 -11.57 8.84 -10.31
C LYS A 24 -11.20 8.61 -11.78
N GLU A 25 -10.06 9.13 -12.21
CA GLU A 25 -9.56 8.86 -13.55
C GLU A 25 -9.02 7.43 -13.67
N ILE A 26 -8.33 6.94 -12.65
CA ILE A 26 -7.81 5.56 -12.62
C ILE A 26 -8.95 4.52 -12.69
N LYS A 27 -10.08 4.77 -12.04
CA LYS A 27 -11.28 3.91 -12.10
C LYS A 27 -11.71 3.58 -13.54
N ASN A 28 -11.45 4.48 -14.49
CA ASN A 28 -11.84 4.32 -15.91
C ASN A 28 -10.72 3.71 -16.77
N THR A 29 -9.69 3.14 -16.16
CA THR A 29 -8.56 2.49 -16.84
C THR A 29 -8.64 0.96 -16.72
N SER A 30 -7.67 0.24 -17.28
CA SER A 30 -7.54 -1.22 -17.13
C SER A 30 -6.90 -1.65 -15.80
N VAL A 31 -6.44 -0.71 -14.97
CA VAL A 31 -5.80 -1.00 -13.67
C VAL A 31 -6.76 -1.76 -12.76
N LYS A 32 -6.26 -2.82 -12.12
CA LYS A 32 -7.05 -3.72 -11.25
C LYS A 32 -6.67 -3.63 -9.78
N GLY A 33 -5.51 -3.07 -9.47
CA GLY A 33 -5.06 -2.93 -8.11
C GLY A 33 -3.88 -1.97 -7.97
N VAL A 34 -3.52 -1.72 -6.73
CA VAL A 34 -2.37 -0.90 -6.37
C VAL A 34 -1.70 -1.42 -5.09
N TYR A 35 -0.38 -1.47 -5.08
CA TYR A 35 0.43 -1.54 -3.88
C TYR A 35 0.79 -0.14 -3.42
N ILE A 36 0.64 0.14 -2.13
CA ILE A 36 0.87 1.46 -1.56
C ILE A 36 1.99 1.37 -0.53
N LYS A 37 2.99 2.25 -0.60
CA LYS A 37 4.00 2.34 0.45
C LYS A 37 3.31 2.65 1.76
N LEU A 38 3.56 1.84 2.79
CA LEU A 38 3.00 2.08 4.11
C LEU A 38 4.05 2.55 5.08
N THR A 39 5.14 1.81 5.19
CA THR A 39 6.23 2.12 6.11
C THR A 39 7.59 1.92 5.47
N GLU A 40 8.58 2.58 6.07
CA GLU A 40 9.99 2.37 5.80
C GLU A 40 10.76 2.28 7.12
N GLY A 41 11.63 1.28 7.23
CA GLY A 41 12.41 1.08 8.43
C GLY A 41 11.57 0.87 9.71
N GLY A 42 12.07 1.37 10.83
CA GLY A 42 11.37 1.28 12.12
C GLY A 42 10.51 2.49 12.49
N THR A 43 10.46 3.55 11.65
CA THR A 43 9.92 4.86 12.08
C THR A 43 9.13 5.62 11.03
N PHE A 44 9.40 5.43 9.73
CA PHE A 44 8.75 6.22 8.70
C PHE A 44 7.41 5.62 8.30
N VAL A 45 6.37 6.45 8.26
CA VAL A 45 5.06 6.13 7.69
C VAL A 45 4.88 7.00 6.46
N ASP A 46 4.52 6.40 5.33
CA ASP A 46 4.30 7.17 4.11
C ASP A 46 3.10 8.12 4.30
N PRO A 47 3.28 9.44 4.13
CA PRO A 47 2.25 10.43 4.44
C PRO A 47 1.05 10.39 3.48
N ARG A 48 1.18 9.74 2.32
CA ARG A 48 0.09 9.57 1.36
C ARG A 48 -0.54 8.18 1.43
N SER A 49 0.00 7.25 2.23
CA SER A 49 -0.48 5.87 2.35
C SER A 49 -2.00 5.79 2.53
N TYR A 50 -2.52 6.59 3.45
CA TYR A 50 -3.94 6.58 3.79
C TYR A 50 -4.83 7.23 2.72
N GLU A 51 -4.43 8.39 2.17
CA GLU A 51 -5.15 9.04 1.09
C GLU A 51 -5.23 8.15 -0.15
N ASN A 52 -4.09 7.53 -0.50
CA ASN A 52 -3.99 6.60 -1.62
C ASN A 52 -4.87 5.37 -1.40
N TYR A 53 -4.91 4.86 -0.18
CA TYR A 53 -5.73 3.71 0.18
C TYR A 53 -7.22 3.99 0.01
N ILE A 54 -7.72 5.09 0.59
CA ILE A 54 -9.13 5.48 0.46
C ILE A 54 -9.48 5.72 -1.01
N GLY A 55 -8.64 6.47 -1.72
CA GLY A 55 -8.84 6.78 -3.13
C GLY A 55 -8.90 5.53 -4.01
N ALA A 56 -7.94 4.62 -3.86
CA ALA A 56 -7.88 3.37 -4.60
C ALA A 56 -9.10 2.46 -4.35
N LYS A 57 -9.50 2.31 -3.09
CA LYS A 57 -10.67 1.50 -2.74
C LYS A 57 -11.97 2.10 -3.25
N ASN A 58 -12.13 3.43 -3.20
CA ASN A 58 -13.27 4.13 -3.79
C ASN A 58 -13.30 4.04 -5.33
N ALA A 59 -12.12 3.88 -5.96
CA ALA A 59 -12.00 3.57 -7.37
C ALA A 59 -12.31 2.09 -7.70
N GLY A 60 -12.59 1.25 -6.69
CA GLY A 60 -12.87 -0.18 -6.87
C GLY A 60 -11.62 -1.02 -7.12
N LEU A 61 -10.43 -0.49 -6.82
CA LEU A 61 -9.17 -1.21 -6.97
C LEU A 61 -8.91 -2.12 -5.78
N ARG A 62 -8.21 -3.23 -6.06
CA ARG A 62 -7.63 -4.07 -5.00
C ARG A 62 -6.40 -3.41 -4.42
N VAL A 63 -6.28 -3.36 -3.10
CA VAL A 63 -5.16 -2.69 -2.43
C VAL A 63 -4.28 -3.68 -1.66
N GLY A 64 -2.97 -3.53 -1.85
CA GLY A 64 -1.93 -4.08 -0.99
C GLY A 64 -1.06 -2.96 -0.41
N PHE A 65 -0.28 -3.30 0.61
CA PHE A 65 0.71 -2.39 1.17
C PHE A 65 2.09 -3.01 1.14
N TYR A 66 3.11 -2.18 0.92
CA TYR A 66 4.50 -2.61 1.00
C TYR A 66 5.28 -1.85 2.09
N HIS A 67 6.31 -2.52 2.58
CA HIS A 67 7.25 -2.03 3.57
C HIS A 67 8.65 -1.95 2.97
N TYR A 68 9.23 -0.76 2.88
CA TYR A 68 10.63 -0.61 2.46
C TYR A 68 11.55 -0.93 3.63
N ALA A 69 12.30 -2.02 3.53
CA ALA A 69 13.10 -2.53 4.63
C ALA A 69 14.51 -1.97 4.66
N HIS A 70 15.05 -1.86 5.87
CA HIS A 70 16.48 -1.65 6.07
C HIS A 70 17.12 -2.90 6.65
N CYS A 71 17.93 -3.60 5.85
CA CYS A 71 18.42 -4.94 6.20
C CYS A 71 19.26 -4.98 7.49
N THR A 72 19.78 -3.85 7.96
CA THR A 72 20.56 -3.74 9.21
C THR A 72 19.71 -3.55 10.46
N ASN A 73 18.41 -3.29 10.32
CA ASN A 73 17.49 -3.20 11.46
C ASN A 73 17.03 -4.60 11.91
N SER A 74 16.24 -4.66 12.98
CA SER A 74 15.60 -5.91 13.39
C SER A 74 14.39 -6.19 12.48
N PRO A 75 14.36 -7.33 11.76
CA PRO A 75 13.26 -7.65 10.85
C PRO A 75 11.93 -7.79 11.61
N GLU A 76 11.94 -8.32 12.83
CA GLU A 76 10.72 -8.46 13.64
C GLU A 76 10.19 -7.09 14.10
N LYS A 77 11.06 -6.13 14.41
CA LYS A 77 10.64 -4.77 14.78
C LYS A 77 10.06 -4.03 13.59
N GLU A 78 10.67 -4.15 12.41
CA GLU A 78 10.13 -3.57 11.17
C GLU A 78 8.79 -4.21 10.79
N ALA A 79 8.67 -5.54 10.90
CA ALA A 79 7.43 -6.24 10.65
C ALA A 79 6.32 -5.82 11.63
N ALA A 80 6.63 -5.74 12.93
CA ALA A 80 5.70 -5.29 13.95
C ALA A 80 5.27 -3.82 13.70
N PHE A 81 6.20 -2.96 13.28
CA PHE A 81 5.89 -1.57 12.93
C PHE A 81 4.95 -1.50 11.72
N PHE A 82 5.24 -2.24 10.65
CA PHE A 82 4.37 -2.35 9.47
C PHE A 82 2.95 -2.85 9.85
N ILE A 83 2.84 -3.92 10.64
CA ILE A 83 1.55 -4.47 11.08
C ILE A 83 0.78 -3.47 11.95
N ALA A 84 1.47 -2.78 12.86
CA ALA A 84 0.85 -1.75 13.69
C ALA A 84 0.29 -0.59 12.86
N GLN A 85 1.01 -0.17 11.82
CA GLN A 85 0.53 0.89 10.92
C GLN A 85 -0.55 0.40 9.96
N LEU A 86 -0.52 -0.86 9.56
CA LEU A 86 -1.57 -1.49 8.77
C LEU A 86 -2.90 -1.43 9.51
N GLY A 87 -2.87 -1.69 10.82
CA GLY A 87 -4.01 -1.54 11.72
C GLY A 87 -5.23 -2.31 11.21
N GLN A 88 -6.33 -1.60 10.95
CA GLN A 88 -7.59 -2.18 10.47
C GLN A 88 -7.80 -2.00 8.95
N MET A 89 -6.77 -1.57 8.22
CA MET A 89 -6.88 -1.45 6.76
C MET A 89 -7.06 -2.85 6.14
N LYS A 90 -8.12 -2.99 5.35
CA LYS A 90 -8.50 -4.20 4.63
C LYS A 90 -7.61 -4.36 3.41
N LEU A 91 -6.84 -5.45 3.43
CA LEU A 91 -6.02 -5.90 2.33
C LEU A 91 -6.84 -6.70 1.34
N ASP A 92 -6.72 -6.37 0.05
CA ASP A 92 -7.17 -7.23 -1.03
C ASP A 92 -6.00 -7.96 -1.69
N LEU A 93 -4.76 -7.52 -1.45
CA LEU A 93 -3.52 -8.12 -1.91
C LEU A 93 -2.60 -8.41 -0.70
N PRO A 94 -1.73 -9.43 -0.76
CA PRO A 94 -0.86 -9.79 0.36
C PRO A 94 0.06 -8.64 0.82
N PRO A 95 0.45 -8.55 2.10
CA PRO A 95 1.52 -7.67 2.53
C PRO A 95 2.81 -7.91 1.75
N CYS A 96 3.53 -6.84 1.42
CA CYS A 96 4.78 -6.93 0.67
C CYS A 96 5.98 -6.46 1.49
N LEU A 97 7.04 -7.28 1.53
CA LEU A 97 8.38 -6.83 1.91
C LEU A 97 9.08 -6.27 0.68
N ASP A 98 9.50 -5.01 0.72
CA ASP A 98 10.40 -4.42 -0.28
C ASP A 98 11.82 -4.42 0.30
N LEU A 99 12.72 -5.22 -0.30
CA LEU A 99 14.12 -5.28 0.12
C LEU A 99 15.06 -5.23 -1.09
N GLU A 100 15.79 -4.12 -1.20
CA GLU A 100 16.68 -3.84 -2.32
C GLU A 100 18.07 -3.32 -1.90
N GLU A 101 18.37 -3.32 -0.61
CA GLU A 101 19.67 -2.90 -0.08
C GLU A 101 20.33 -3.99 0.74
N ASP A 102 21.66 -4.12 0.58
CA ASP A 102 22.47 -5.09 1.30
C ASP A 102 23.32 -4.43 2.40
N LYS A 103 23.56 -3.12 2.32
CA LYS A 103 24.43 -2.36 3.23
C LYS A 103 25.78 -3.05 3.49
N LYS A 104 26.37 -3.66 2.45
CA LYS A 104 27.62 -4.44 2.50
C LYS A 104 27.56 -5.66 3.42
N LYS A 105 26.36 -6.19 3.69
CA LYS A 105 26.17 -7.42 4.45
C LYS A 105 26.25 -8.63 3.53
N SER A 106 26.50 -9.81 4.11
CA SER A 106 26.57 -11.04 3.33
C SER A 106 25.19 -11.44 2.79
N LYS A 107 25.21 -12.27 1.74
CA LYS A 107 24.02 -12.94 1.20
C LYS A 107 23.16 -13.58 2.29
N GLU A 108 23.77 -14.35 3.17
CA GLU A 108 23.07 -15.08 4.25
C GLU A 108 22.41 -14.12 5.23
N PHE A 109 23.05 -12.98 5.52
CA PHE A 109 22.52 -11.97 6.42
C PHE A 109 21.28 -11.30 5.83
N VAL A 110 21.39 -10.82 4.58
CA VAL A 110 20.28 -10.15 3.87
C VAL A 110 19.11 -11.11 3.65
N SER A 111 19.38 -12.33 3.21
CA SER A 111 18.34 -13.34 3.01
C SER A 111 17.63 -13.73 4.31
N ARG A 112 18.38 -13.85 5.42
CA ARG A 112 17.79 -14.16 6.73
C ARG A 112 16.90 -13.03 7.23
N PHE A 113 17.32 -11.78 7.05
CA PHE A 113 16.49 -10.62 7.37
C PHE A 113 15.13 -10.72 6.66
N ALA A 114 15.14 -10.98 5.34
CA ALA A 114 13.91 -11.08 4.55
C ALA A 114 13.00 -12.20 5.05
N VAL A 115 13.56 -13.40 5.24
CA VAL A 115 12.81 -14.57 5.72
C VAL A 115 12.22 -14.31 7.11
N SER A 116 12.98 -13.72 8.04
CA SER A 116 12.48 -13.37 9.38
C SER A 116 11.32 -12.38 9.34
N TRP A 117 11.41 -11.34 8.51
CA TRP A 117 10.33 -10.35 8.38
C TRP A 117 9.06 -11.01 7.81
N LEU A 118 9.21 -11.78 6.73
CA LEU A 118 8.09 -12.46 6.06
C LEU A 118 7.42 -13.49 6.98
N GLU A 119 8.22 -14.24 7.75
CA GLU A 119 7.70 -15.19 8.75
C GLU A 119 6.94 -14.47 9.86
N HIS A 120 7.47 -13.35 10.36
CA HIS A 120 6.80 -12.58 11.40
C HIS A 120 5.45 -12.05 10.94
N VAL A 121 5.38 -11.47 9.72
CA VAL A 121 4.12 -11.01 9.14
C VAL A 121 3.13 -12.17 8.95
N HIS A 122 3.59 -13.30 8.43
CA HIS A 122 2.72 -14.45 8.22
C HIS A 122 2.16 -15.00 9.54
N LYS A 123 3.02 -15.18 10.56
CA LYS A 123 2.60 -15.69 11.88
C LYS A 123 1.60 -14.77 12.57
N THR A 124 1.77 -13.45 12.45
CA THR A 124 0.94 -12.47 13.16
C THR A 124 -0.38 -12.19 12.45
N THR A 125 -0.39 -12.18 11.10
CA THR A 125 -1.57 -11.80 10.31
C THR A 125 -2.36 -12.99 9.78
N GLY A 126 -1.75 -14.18 9.72
CA GLY A 126 -2.30 -15.34 9.01
C GLY A 126 -2.27 -15.21 7.49
N ILE A 127 -1.76 -14.09 6.95
CA ILE A 127 -1.66 -13.84 5.51
C ILE A 127 -0.23 -14.12 5.06
N LYS A 128 -0.04 -15.00 4.08
CA LYS A 128 1.28 -15.23 3.48
C LYS A 128 1.72 -13.98 2.67
N PRO A 129 2.79 -13.28 3.08
CA PRO A 129 3.27 -12.08 2.38
C PRO A 129 4.00 -12.42 1.07
N ILE A 130 4.17 -11.41 0.22
CA ILE A 130 4.99 -11.41 -1.01
C ILE A 130 6.32 -10.68 -0.75
N VAL A 131 7.39 -11.06 -1.46
CA VAL A 131 8.68 -10.33 -1.42
C VAL A 131 8.92 -9.61 -2.73
N TYR A 132 9.14 -8.31 -2.66
CA TYR A 132 9.61 -7.46 -3.74
C TYR A 132 11.12 -7.28 -3.70
N THR A 133 11.75 -7.37 -4.88
CA THR A 133 13.14 -6.97 -5.10
C THR A 133 13.45 -6.89 -6.61
N ASN A 134 14.51 -6.19 -7.00
CA ASN A 134 15.02 -6.30 -8.37
C ASN A 134 15.75 -7.63 -8.66
N TYR A 135 15.71 -8.02 -9.94
CA TYR A 135 16.28 -9.28 -10.44
C TYR A 135 17.74 -9.53 -10.04
N HIS A 136 18.59 -8.49 -10.11
CA HIS A 136 20.02 -8.64 -9.82
C HIS A 136 20.29 -8.79 -8.31
N PHE A 137 19.52 -8.08 -7.48
CA PHE A 137 19.58 -8.21 -6.04
C PHE A 137 19.15 -9.61 -5.59
N ALA A 138 18.00 -10.10 -6.08
CA ALA A 138 17.53 -11.47 -5.80
C ALA A 138 18.60 -12.53 -6.11
N LYS A 139 19.19 -12.44 -7.30
CA LYS A 139 20.21 -13.40 -7.76
C LYS A 139 21.43 -13.42 -6.84
N THR A 140 21.82 -12.25 -6.33
CA THR A 140 23.03 -12.07 -5.52
C THR A 140 22.78 -12.42 -4.05
N PHE A 141 21.71 -11.90 -3.46
CA PHE A 141 21.55 -11.83 -2.01
C PHE A 141 20.52 -12.77 -1.40
N PHE A 142 19.75 -13.52 -2.20
CA PHE A 142 18.80 -14.48 -1.64
C PHE A 142 19.23 -15.94 -1.70
N THR A 143 19.08 -16.65 -0.57
CA THR A 143 19.24 -18.10 -0.46
C THR A 143 17.94 -18.80 -0.85
N THR A 144 17.93 -20.14 -0.90
CA THR A 144 16.75 -20.90 -1.31
C THR A 144 15.57 -20.78 -0.35
N GLU A 145 15.79 -20.44 0.93
CA GLU A 145 14.72 -20.36 1.93
C GLU A 145 13.63 -19.35 1.59
N ILE A 146 13.99 -18.28 0.87
CA ILE A 146 13.06 -17.25 0.43
C ILE A 146 11.97 -17.79 -0.51
N SER A 147 12.21 -18.92 -1.20
CA SER A 147 11.31 -19.49 -2.21
C SER A 147 9.97 -19.96 -1.63
N LYS A 148 9.86 -20.02 -0.30
CA LYS A 148 8.60 -20.26 0.42
C LYS A 148 7.56 -19.16 0.20
N TYR A 149 8.03 -17.97 -0.19
CA TYR A 149 7.21 -16.77 -0.41
C TYR A 149 7.09 -16.43 -1.91
N PRO A 150 5.92 -15.94 -2.35
CA PRO A 150 5.74 -15.48 -3.72
C PRO A 150 6.69 -14.31 -4.04
N LEU A 151 7.11 -14.23 -5.29
CA LEU A 151 8.05 -13.20 -5.77
C LEU A 151 7.31 -12.10 -6.52
N TRP A 152 7.54 -10.86 -6.12
CA TRP A 152 7.37 -9.67 -6.94
C TRP A 152 8.77 -9.24 -7.43
N VAL A 153 9.06 -9.42 -8.72
CA VAL A 153 10.39 -9.08 -9.26
C VAL A 153 10.35 -7.78 -10.03
N ALA A 154 11.36 -6.94 -9.89
CA ALA A 154 11.59 -5.78 -10.76
C ALA A 154 12.67 -6.04 -11.79
N ARG A 155 12.39 -5.72 -13.05
CA ARG A 155 13.41 -5.67 -14.11
C ARG A 155 12.93 -4.87 -15.32
N TYR A 156 13.74 -3.91 -15.73
CA TYR A 156 13.30 -2.89 -16.68
C TYR A 156 14.16 -2.87 -17.95
N SER A 157 13.51 -2.67 -19.09
CA SER A 157 14.23 -2.57 -20.36
C SER A 157 15.04 -1.28 -20.44
N ALA A 158 16.32 -1.38 -20.78
CA ALA A 158 17.19 -0.23 -21.03
C ALA A 158 16.81 0.51 -22.33
N ASN A 159 16.35 -0.24 -23.34
CA ASN A 159 16.08 0.30 -24.69
C ASN A 159 14.61 0.72 -24.89
N ASN A 160 13.71 0.26 -24.02
CA ASN A 160 12.29 0.62 -24.05
C ASN A 160 11.76 0.68 -22.62
N ARG A 161 12.11 1.73 -21.88
CA ARG A 161 11.77 1.83 -20.46
C ARG A 161 10.26 1.74 -20.23
N GLN A 162 9.45 2.46 -21.02
CA GLN A 162 7.99 2.50 -20.85
C GLN A 162 7.31 1.18 -21.21
N GLY A 163 7.73 0.51 -22.30
CA GLY A 163 7.19 -0.80 -22.66
C GLY A 163 7.66 -1.93 -21.76
N GLY A 164 8.84 -1.76 -21.15
CA GLY A 164 9.46 -2.73 -20.24
C GLY A 164 10.01 -3.98 -20.92
N MET A 165 10.44 -4.95 -20.11
CA MET A 165 10.84 -6.25 -20.62
C MET A 165 9.64 -7.19 -20.75
N GLN A 166 9.69 -8.12 -21.70
CA GLN A 166 8.72 -9.21 -21.81
C GLN A 166 8.93 -10.30 -20.76
N HIS A 167 10.17 -10.47 -20.28
CA HIS A 167 10.55 -11.53 -19.36
C HIS A 167 11.62 -11.02 -18.35
N PRO A 168 11.48 -11.29 -17.03
CA PRO A 168 12.43 -10.81 -16.03
C PRO A 168 13.75 -11.60 -15.99
N GLY A 169 13.83 -12.79 -16.61
CA GLY A 169 14.99 -13.68 -16.55
C GLY A 169 14.75 -14.89 -15.64
N GLU A 170 15.81 -15.64 -15.36
CA GLU A 170 15.76 -16.82 -14.50
C GLU A 170 16.43 -16.57 -13.15
N LEU A 171 15.78 -17.01 -12.07
CA LEU A 171 16.29 -17.03 -10.70
C LEU A 171 16.22 -18.46 -10.20
N SER A 172 17.30 -18.98 -9.63
CA SER A 172 17.32 -20.38 -9.16
C SER A 172 16.36 -20.64 -7.99
N GLN A 173 16.01 -19.59 -7.25
CA GLN A 173 15.11 -19.64 -6.10
C GLN A 173 13.63 -19.69 -6.52
N TRP A 174 13.26 -19.19 -7.71
CA TRP A 174 11.86 -19.10 -8.15
C TRP A 174 11.66 -19.58 -9.58
N GLN A 175 10.75 -20.53 -9.74
CA GLN A 175 10.33 -21.01 -11.06
C GLN A 175 9.33 -20.06 -11.74
N ARG A 176 8.59 -19.27 -10.94
CA ARG A 176 7.57 -18.33 -11.40
C ARG A 176 7.53 -17.09 -10.51
N TRP A 177 7.19 -15.95 -11.09
CA TRP A 177 6.86 -14.75 -10.32
C TRP A 177 5.36 -14.70 -10.02
N ALA A 178 4.98 -14.08 -8.90
CA ALA A 178 3.61 -13.72 -8.60
C ALA A 178 3.27 -12.34 -9.16
N MET A 179 4.23 -11.42 -9.19
CA MET A 179 4.10 -10.12 -9.84
C MET A 179 5.42 -9.70 -10.51
N PHE A 180 5.34 -8.96 -11.61
CA PHE A 180 6.51 -8.46 -12.34
C PHE A 180 6.37 -6.96 -12.60
N GLN A 181 7.22 -6.15 -11.96
CA GLN A 181 7.39 -4.74 -12.25
C GLN A 181 8.28 -4.59 -13.48
N TYR A 182 7.65 -4.31 -14.61
CA TYR A 182 8.34 -4.29 -15.90
C TYR A 182 8.78 -2.88 -16.31
N THR A 183 8.25 -1.84 -15.66
CA THR A 183 8.63 -0.44 -15.88
C THR A 183 8.39 0.41 -14.64
N ASP A 184 9.23 1.43 -14.45
CA ASP A 184 9.10 2.53 -13.50
C ASP A 184 8.76 3.88 -14.18
N SER A 185 8.50 3.83 -15.48
CA SER A 185 8.33 5.02 -16.33
C SER A 185 6.93 5.07 -16.93
N GLY A 186 5.99 4.35 -16.32
CA GLY A 186 4.61 4.27 -16.75
C GLY A 186 3.93 5.63 -16.74
N ARG A 187 2.98 5.81 -17.66
CA ARG A 187 2.08 6.97 -17.71
C ARG A 187 0.65 6.49 -17.58
N VAL A 188 0.00 6.87 -16.48
CA VAL A 188 -1.38 6.48 -16.18
C VAL A 188 -2.20 7.73 -15.92
N LYS A 189 -3.37 7.81 -16.55
CA LYS A 189 -4.29 8.94 -16.36
C LYS A 189 -4.66 9.07 -14.87
N GLY A 190 -4.52 10.28 -14.34
CA GLY A 190 -4.71 10.59 -12.92
C GLY A 190 -3.43 10.62 -12.08
N ILE A 191 -2.28 10.26 -12.66
CA ILE A 191 -0.96 10.41 -12.03
C ILE A 191 -0.10 11.32 -12.92
N SER A 192 0.41 12.42 -12.35
CA SER A 192 1.18 13.43 -13.11
C SER A 192 2.65 13.05 -13.29
N THR A 193 3.18 12.20 -12.43
CA THR A 193 4.56 11.71 -12.47
C THR A 193 4.67 10.41 -13.27
N ASN A 194 5.87 9.83 -13.29
CA ASN A 194 6.00 8.43 -13.67
C ASN A 194 5.43 7.53 -12.56
N VAL A 195 4.90 6.38 -12.96
CA VAL A 195 4.40 5.36 -12.03
C VAL A 195 4.91 3.99 -12.42
N ASP A 196 5.15 3.19 -11.40
CA ASP A 196 5.59 1.81 -11.54
C ASP A 196 4.41 0.95 -11.98
N ILE A 197 4.62 0.14 -13.04
CA ILE A 197 3.58 -0.70 -13.61
C ILE A 197 4.01 -2.16 -13.55
N ASN A 198 3.08 -2.97 -13.05
CA ASN A 198 3.24 -4.38 -12.82
C ASN A 198 2.21 -5.19 -13.59
N GLU A 199 2.61 -6.38 -13.99
CA GLU A 199 1.67 -7.48 -14.26
C GLU A 199 1.68 -8.44 -13.08
N MET A 200 0.52 -8.69 -12.48
CA MET A 200 0.35 -9.78 -11.51
C MET A 200 -0.11 -11.03 -12.24
N ASP A 201 0.45 -12.19 -11.89
CA ASP A 201 0.07 -13.46 -12.50
C ASP A 201 -1.44 -13.69 -12.30
N CYS A 202 -2.15 -14.01 -13.40
CA CYS A 202 -3.60 -14.11 -13.37
C CYS A 202 -4.11 -15.18 -12.39
N SER A 203 -3.39 -16.29 -12.23
CA SER A 203 -3.77 -17.37 -11.30
C SER A 203 -3.57 -16.92 -9.85
N PHE A 204 -2.42 -16.30 -9.56
CA PHE A 204 -2.12 -15.75 -8.24
C PHE A 204 -3.13 -14.65 -7.85
N PHE A 205 -3.46 -13.74 -8.78
CA PHE A 205 -4.46 -12.70 -8.54
C PHE A 205 -5.82 -13.29 -8.17
N LYS A 206 -6.26 -14.38 -8.81
CA LYS A 206 -7.51 -15.06 -8.45
C LYS A 206 -7.40 -15.72 -7.07
N GLU A 207 -6.33 -16.47 -6.81
CA GLU A 207 -6.08 -17.17 -5.55
C GLU A 207 -6.14 -16.23 -4.34
N VAL A 208 -5.40 -15.11 -4.39
CA VAL A 208 -5.38 -14.15 -3.28
C VAL A 208 -6.74 -13.47 -3.06
N THR A 209 -7.61 -13.42 -4.09
CA THR A 209 -8.98 -12.89 -3.94
C THR A 209 -9.83 -13.80 -3.06
N THR A 210 -9.77 -15.11 -3.32
CA THR A 210 -10.57 -16.10 -2.58
C THR A 210 -10.09 -16.22 -1.13
N ASN A 211 -8.78 -16.25 -0.91
CA ASN A 211 -8.22 -16.51 0.42
C ASN A 211 -8.31 -15.31 1.37
N LEU A 212 -8.17 -14.08 0.87
CA LEU A 212 -8.34 -12.87 1.70
C LEU A 212 -9.81 -12.58 1.99
N SER A 213 -10.73 -12.87 1.06
CA SER A 213 -12.18 -12.70 1.26
C SER A 213 -12.76 -13.64 2.33
N MET A 214 -12.09 -14.74 2.66
CA MET A 214 -12.50 -15.70 3.71
C MET A 214 -12.23 -15.18 5.14
N THR A 215 -11.53 -14.04 5.29
CA THR A 215 -11.47 -13.30 6.56
C THR A 215 -12.72 -12.42 6.69
N ASN A 216 -13.79 -13.00 7.22
CA ASN A 216 -15.12 -12.38 7.39
C ASN A 216 -15.07 -11.00 8.05
N ASN A 217 -14.99 -9.93 7.26
CA ASN A 217 -15.29 -8.58 7.74
C ASN A 217 -16.11 -7.83 6.68
N THR A 218 -17.43 -7.94 6.81
CA THR A 218 -18.49 -7.51 5.88
C THR A 218 -18.81 -6.01 5.88
N LYS A 219 -18.04 -5.15 6.54
CA LYS A 219 -18.24 -3.69 6.38
C LYS A 219 -17.68 -3.22 5.03
N GLY A 220 -18.53 -2.68 4.16
CA GLY A 220 -18.16 -2.02 2.89
C GLY A 220 -17.22 -0.81 3.06
N PRO A 221 -17.02 0.02 2.01
CA PRO A 221 -15.88 0.95 1.91
C PRO A 221 -15.82 1.92 3.09
N PHE A 222 -14.61 2.13 3.61
CA PHE A 222 -14.19 2.97 4.77
C PHE A 222 -15.26 3.85 5.38
N VAL A 223 -15.92 3.26 6.37
CA VAL A 223 -16.78 3.94 7.32
C VAL A 223 -16.00 4.01 8.63
N TYR A 224 -15.47 5.18 8.99
CA TYR A 224 -14.98 5.40 10.33
C TYR A 224 -16.11 5.91 11.22
N SER A 225 -16.27 5.25 12.34
CA SER A 225 -17.38 5.42 13.25
C SER A 225 -16.95 5.19 14.69
N LYS A 226 -17.87 5.42 15.63
CA LYS A 226 -17.59 5.31 17.06
C LYS A 226 -16.90 3.99 17.40
N GLY A 227 -15.77 4.08 18.09
CA GLY A 227 -14.99 2.92 18.57
C GLY A 227 -13.84 2.51 17.67
N ASP A 228 -13.76 3.01 16.43
CA ASP A 228 -12.62 2.76 15.56
C ASP A 228 -11.34 3.42 16.11
N ARG A 229 -10.18 2.81 15.85
CA ARG A 229 -8.88 3.29 16.33
C ARG A 229 -7.79 3.13 15.28
N GLY A 230 -6.74 3.96 15.36
CA GLY A 230 -5.53 3.83 14.57
C GLY A 230 -5.23 5.04 13.69
N LEU A 231 -4.26 4.90 12.79
CA LEU A 231 -3.75 6.02 11.98
C LEU A 231 -4.80 6.68 11.10
N GLY A 232 -5.74 5.92 10.52
CA GLY A 232 -6.80 6.50 9.70
C GLY A 232 -7.67 7.49 10.50
N VAL A 233 -7.99 7.13 11.75
CA VAL A 233 -8.69 8.02 12.68
C VAL A 233 -7.83 9.23 13.02
N LYS A 234 -6.54 9.01 13.32
CA LYS A 234 -5.59 10.09 13.64
C LYS A 234 -5.44 11.09 12.48
N GLN A 235 -5.42 10.60 11.24
CA GLN A 235 -5.35 11.44 10.05
C GLN A 235 -6.63 12.24 9.85
N ILE A 236 -7.80 11.65 10.11
CA ILE A 236 -9.08 12.39 10.08
C ILE A 236 -9.03 13.53 11.11
N GLN A 237 -8.58 13.25 12.33
CA GLN A 237 -8.42 14.26 13.38
C GLN A 237 -7.44 15.37 12.98
N GLN A 238 -6.28 15.01 12.42
CA GLN A 238 -5.28 15.97 11.94
C GLN A 238 -5.83 16.85 10.82
N ASN A 239 -6.50 16.27 9.83
CA ASN A 239 -7.11 17.01 8.73
C ASN A 239 -8.20 17.97 9.23
N LEU A 240 -9.03 17.55 10.18
CA LEU A 240 -10.03 18.41 10.81
C LEU A 240 -9.37 19.58 11.53
N LEU A 241 -8.32 19.32 12.33
CA LEU A 241 -7.55 20.37 13.01
C LEU A 241 -6.92 21.35 12.01
N THR A 242 -6.31 20.86 10.92
CA THR A 242 -5.76 21.68 9.83
C THR A 242 -6.82 22.59 9.21
N LEU A 243 -8.04 22.09 9.06
CA LEU A 243 -9.18 22.86 8.54
C LEU A 243 -9.86 23.76 9.59
N GLY A 244 -9.33 23.83 10.81
CA GLY A 244 -9.85 24.68 11.89
C GLY A 244 -10.98 24.07 12.73
N PHE A 245 -11.29 22.79 12.55
CA PHE A 245 -12.25 22.08 13.40
C PHE A 245 -11.57 21.61 14.69
N SER A 246 -12.06 22.09 15.83
CA SER A 246 -11.43 21.85 17.13
C SER A 246 -11.68 20.45 17.69
N LEU A 247 -10.64 19.88 18.31
CA LEU A 247 -10.65 18.64 19.11
C LEU A 247 -9.97 18.92 20.47
N PRO A 248 -10.58 19.74 21.35
CA PRO A 248 -9.91 20.29 22.53
C PRO A 248 -9.52 19.28 23.63
N LYS A 249 -10.19 18.12 23.72
CA LYS A 249 -10.03 17.18 24.83
C LYS A 249 -8.93 16.17 24.57
N PHE A 250 -8.92 15.54 23.39
CA PHE A 250 -7.98 14.47 23.07
C PHE A 250 -7.10 14.79 21.86
N GLY A 251 -7.43 15.81 21.07
CA GLY A 251 -6.68 16.13 19.86
C GLY A 251 -6.69 14.98 18.85
N ALA A 252 -5.56 14.76 18.18
CA ALA A 252 -5.36 13.65 17.26
C ALA A 252 -4.77 12.42 17.97
N ASP A 253 -5.58 11.78 18.82
CA ASP A 253 -5.19 10.61 19.62
C ASP A 253 -5.35 9.26 18.88
N GLY A 254 -5.96 9.27 17.69
CA GLY A 254 -6.27 8.07 16.92
C GLY A 254 -7.47 7.28 17.43
N SER A 255 -8.32 7.85 18.29
CA SER A 255 -9.57 7.24 18.77
C SER A 255 -10.81 7.91 18.17
N TYR A 256 -11.72 7.13 17.59
CA TYR A 256 -12.96 7.66 17.04
C TYR A 256 -14.02 7.76 18.15
N GLY A 257 -13.81 8.73 19.04
CA GLY A 257 -14.66 9.01 20.19
C GLY A 257 -15.73 10.05 19.91
N ASP A 258 -16.52 10.39 20.95
CA ASP A 258 -17.62 11.37 20.85
C ASP A 258 -17.16 12.77 20.42
N GLU A 259 -15.93 13.14 20.79
CA GLU A 259 -15.32 14.40 20.34
C GLU A 259 -15.11 14.42 18.82
N LEU A 260 -14.55 13.34 18.26
CA LEU A 260 -14.34 13.26 16.81
C LEU A 260 -15.68 13.21 16.05
N ILE A 261 -16.67 12.48 16.56
CA ILE A 261 -18.02 12.45 16.00
C ILE A 261 -18.59 13.88 15.89
N ALA A 262 -18.44 14.69 16.95
CA ALA A 262 -18.91 16.07 16.95
C ALA A 262 -18.16 16.94 15.94
N ALA A 263 -16.84 16.80 15.83
CA ALA A 263 -16.04 17.54 14.85
C ALA A 263 -16.38 17.14 13.41
N VAL A 264 -16.58 15.86 13.14
CA VAL A 264 -17.01 15.34 11.83
C VAL A 264 -18.38 15.87 11.46
N LYS A 265 -19.35 15.89 12.39
CA LYS A 265 -20.67 16.51 12.15
C LYS A 265 -20.54 17.99 11.78
N LYS A 266 -19.71 18.75 12.48
CA LYS A 266 -19.47 20.18 12.15
C LYS A 266 -18.90 20.32 10.74
N PHE A 267 -17.92 19.50 10.38
CA PHE A 267 -17.34 19.46 9.04
C PHE A 267 -18.38 19.11 7.98
N GLN A 268 -19.16 18.05 8.19
CA GLN A 268 -20.22 17.62 7.28
C GLN A 268 -21.23 18.74 7.04
N ASN A 269 -21.70 19.39 8.10
CA ASN A 269 -22.63 20.52 8.00
C ASN A 269 -22.02 21.69 7.20
N GLN A 270 -20.77 22.07 7.50
CA GLN A 270 -20.11 23.18 6.81
C GLN A 270 -19.97 22.95 5.30
N TYR A 271 -19.80 21.69 4.88
CA TYR A 271 -19.56 21.35 3.47
C TYR A 271 -20.76 20.71 2.76
N GLY A 272 -21.95 20.77 3.36
CA GLY A 272 -23.21 20.32 2.77
C GLY A 272 -23.31 18.79 2.61
N LEU A 273 -22.66 18.03 3.50
CA LEU A 273 -22.73 16.57 3.56
C LEU A 273 -23.79 16.11 4.57
N PHE A 274 -24.23 14.86 4.47
CA PHE A 274 -25.11 14.27 5.47
C PHE A 274 -24.40 14.20 6.83
N SER A 275 -24.94 14.89 7.84
CA SER A 275 -24.29 15.10 9.15
C SER A 275 -24.57 13.97 10.16
N ASP A 276 -24.08 12.77 9.87
CA ASP A 276 -24.20 11.59 10.74
C ASP A 276 -23.04 11.42 11.73
N GLY A 277 -21.94 12.16 11.55
CA GLY A 277 -20.72 12.04 12.35
C GLY A 277 -19.88 10.82 11.99
N ILE A 278 -20.19 10.18 10.87
CA ILE A 278 -19.47 9.06 10.30
C ILE A 278 -18.56 9.60 9.20
N THR A 279 -17.30 9.22 9.27
CA THR A 279 -16.34 9.58 8.22
C THR A 279 -16.35 8.48 7.16
N GLY A 280 -17.43 8.48 6.37
CA GLY A 280 -17.61 7.63 5.18
C GLY A 280 -16.90 8.18 3.95
N ALA A 281 -17.09 7.54 2.79
CA ALA A 281 -16.40 7.88 1.54
C ALA A 281 -16.54 9.36 1.13
N ASP A 282 -17.75 9.93 1.18
CA ASP A 282 -17.99 11.33 0.80
C ASP A 282 -17.33 12.32 1.77
N THR A 283 -17.44 12.04 3.08
CA THR A 283 -16.80 12.82 4.13
C THR A 283 -15.28 12.81 3.97
N LEU A 284 -14.68 11.62 3.78
CA LEU A 284 -13.24 11.46 3.56
C LEU A 284 -12.77 12.22 2.31
N GLN A 285 -13.48 12.04 1.19
CA GLN A 285 -13.10 12.69 -0.06
C GLN A 285 -13.16 14.22 0.07
N ARG A 286 -14.19 14.75 0.73
CA ARG A 286 -14.30 16.19 0.97
C ARG A 286 -13.19 16.68 1.89
N LEU A 287 -12.90 15.95 2.96
CA LEU A 287 -11.88 16.31 3.95
C LEU A 287 -10.51 16.47 3.27
N VAL A 288 -10.11 15.50 2.45
CA VAL A 288 -8.86 15.53 1.67
C VAL A 288 -8.85 16.71 0.70
N LYS A 289 -9.94 16.91 -0.06
CA LYS A 289 -10.04 18.01 -1.03
C LYS A 289 -9.81 19.37 -0.37
N GLU A 290 -10.43 19.62 0.79
CA GLU A 290 -10.32 20.92 1.44
C GLU A 290 -8.95 21.14 2.09
N VAL A 291 -8.32 20.10 2.65
CA VAL A 291 -6.93 20.19 3.13
C VAL A 291 -6.00 20.56 1.98
N ASN A 292 -6.16 19.93 0.81
CA ASN A 292 -5.38 20.25 -0.38
C ASN A 292 -5.63 21.68 -0.87
N ASN A 293 -6.89 22.15 -0.85
CA ASN A 293 -7.23 23.54 -1.21
C ASN A 293 -6.55 24.55 -0.29
N LEU A 294 -6.49 24.27 1.02
CA LEU A 294 -5.86 25.15 2.00
C LEU A 294 -4.34 25.22 1.76
N ASN A 295 -3.69 24.07 1.55
CA ASN A 295 -2.25 24.00 1.32
C ASN A 295 -1.80 24.67 0.00
N ASN A 296 -2.68 24.78 -1.00
CA ASN A 296 -2.40 25.44 -2.26
C ASN A 296 -2.63 26.97 -2.25
N ARG A 297 -3.13 27.53 -1.13
CA ARG A 297 -3.39 28.97 -0.96
C ARG A 297 -2.32 29.70 -0.14
N VAL A 298 -1.38 28.96 0.43
CA VAL A 298 -0.25 29.42 1.24
C VAL A 298 1.03 29.27 0.43
#